data_AF-A0A428P439-F1
#
_entry.id   AF-A0A428P439-F1
#
_cell.length_a   1.000
_cell.length_b   1.000
_cell.length_c   1.000
_cell.angle_alpha   90.00
_cell.angle_beta   90.00
_cell.angle_gamma   90.00
#
_symmetry.space_group_name_H-M   'P 1'
#
loop_
_entity.id
_entity.type
_entity.pdbx_description
1 polymer ?
#
loop_
_entity_poly.entity_id
_entity_poly.type
_entity_poly.pdbx_seq_one_letter_code
_entity_poly.pdbx_strand_id
1 'polypeptide(L)'
;MAEALAALGVAANVLQFIECGYRIVKAAQELKADKDEFMLSTSETEISLHFQQIKERISDVHKAHPTTFQWIFGHSPEANVAEWMSSKDNNDLYWISGYAGSGKSALMKFLVDNPRTIQLLKEWSGDNPLIVANHFFWSAGTPFQKSQEGLFRTLLFQIMLRDIDLIPILCTNRWATSSFEHLEPWTRTELLETFQRLADLTTRKTRICLFIDGFDEYRGDHRELLSVLFKISKASHLKVCASSRPWIEFRQAFESSRWKLAVQDLTTEDIRKYCMNKLCPAESAYAWMQCHDKVAAGLLAEEICRKAQGVFLLVFLVVRSLLKGLCNGDSMCDLQERLEELPSDLEAYFRLMLDDIDTVYRRRTAKVFQSLVHAESSLPVLLFYFFDLEESNPNYALDTSLTPMRDFQALPIVRVKRTQLIAQCKDLVKFSCDVHEPAMLRDRVSFLHRTVSDFFRKDLMDKLLWHT
;
A
#
# COMPACT_ATOMS: atom_id res chain seq x y z
N MET A 1 18.78 18.02 -12.63
CA MET A 1 17.74 18.93 -12.09
C MET A 1 16.49 18.17 -11.61
N ALA A 2 15.92 17.24 -12.38
CA ALA A 2 14.80 16.39 -11.95
C ALA A 2 15.14 15.43 -10.79
N GLU A 3 16.36 14.87 -10.75
CA GLU A 3 16.84 14.04 -9.63
C GLU A 3 17.08 14.85 -8.35
N ALA A 4 17.52 16.11 -8.48
CA ALA A 4 17.67 17.02 -7.34
C ALA A 4 16.31 17.42 -6.76
N LEU A 5 15.29 17.60 -7.60
CA LEU A 5 13.90 17.86 -7.19
C LEU A 5 13.23 16.62 -6.55
N ALA A 6 13.52 15.41 -7.05
CA ALA A 6 13.06 14.17 -6.43
C ALA A 6 13.73 13.92 -5.07
N ALA A 7 15.02 14.24 -4.94
CA ALA A 7 15.72 14.22 -3.66
C ALA A 7 15.14 15.25 -2.68
N LEU A 8 14.74 16.45 -3.16
CA LEU A 8 14.06 17.45 -2.34
C LEU A 8 12.68 17.01 -1.84
N GLY A 9 11.91 16.26 -2.63
CA GLY A 9 10.60 15.72 -2.20
C GLY A 9 10.72 14.64 -1.12
N VAL A 10 11.67 13.71 -1.27
CA VAL A 10 11.98 12.69 -0.25
C VAL A 10 12.62 13.33 0.99
N ALA A 11 13.51 14.30 0.79
CA ALA A 11 14.11 15.07 1.88
C ALA A 11 13.07 15.89 2.63
N ALA A 12 12.06 16.46 1.98
CA ALA A 12 10.98 17.20 2.65
C ALA A 12 10.20 16.30 3.60
N ASN A 13 9.84 15.07 3.18
CA ASN A 13 9.17 14.11 4.05
C ASN A 13 10.08 13.63 5.20
N VAL A 14 11.40 13.46 4.99
CA VAL A 14 12.34 13.05 6.06
C VAL A 14 12.65 14.21 7.03
N LEU A 15 12.87 15.42 6.51
CA LEU A 15 13.01 16.66 7.29
C LEU A 15 11.78 16.92 8.15
N GLN A 16 10.57 16.67 7.63
CA GLN A 16 9.32 16.82 8.37
C GLN A 16 9.27 15.94 9.64
N PHE A 17 9.91 14.77 9.63
CA PHE A 17 9.96 13.89 10.82
C PHE A 17 11.15 14.15 11.73
N ILE A 18 12.29 14.59 11.18
CA ILE A 18 13.40 15.10 12.01
C ILE A 18 12.95 16.37 12.74
N GLU A 19 12.17 17.23 12.08
CA GLU A 19 11.56 18.40 12.67
C GLU A 19 10.50 18.02 13.72
N CYS A 20 9.71 16.96 13.51
CA CYS A 20 8.82 16.41 14.53
C CYS A 20 9.58 15.90 15.75
N GLY A 21 10.61 15.07 15.56
CA GLY A 21 11.46 14.59 16.65
C GLY A 21 12.17 15.74 17.37
N TYR A 22 12.66 16.73 16.63
CA TYR A 22 13.27 17.93 17.19
C TYR A 22 12.27 18.78 17.96
N ARG A 23 11.04 18.99 17.46
CA ARG A 23 9.99 19.75 18.15
C ARG A 23 9.48 19.03 19.40
N ILE A 24 9.35 17.70 19.37
CA ILE A 24 9.01 16.89 20.54
C ILE A 24 10.13 16.96 21.59
N VAL A 25 11.39 16.80 21.17
CA VAL A 25 12.55 16.90 22.07
C VAL A 25 12.72 18.32 22.60
N LYS A 26 12.47 19.35 21.78
CA LYS A 26 12.53 20.76 22.15
C LYS A 26 11.39 21.14 23.10
N ALA A 27 10.16 20.69 22.86
CA ALA A 27 9.03 20.85 23.78
C ALA A 27 9.30 20.14 25.12
N ALA A 28 9.96 18.98 25.10
CA ALA A 28 10.40 18.29 26.31
C ALA A 28 11.56 19.01 27.03
N GLN A 29 12.37 19.80 26.32
CA GLN A 29 13.51 20.55 26.86
C GLN A 29 13.16 21.98 27.33
N GLU A 30 12.11 22.59 26.77
CA GLU A 30 11.74 24.00 26.98
C GLU A 30 10.70 24.22 28.10
N LEU A 31 10.51 23.25 29.01
CA LEU A 31 9.72 23.41 30.25
C LEU A 31 10.19 24.61 31.10
N LYS A 32 9.68 25.82 30.78
CA LYS A 32 9.73 27.05 31.56
C LYS A 32 8.76 28.13 31.02
N ALA A 33 7.55 28.07 31.56
CA ALA A 33 6.55 29.09 31.92
C ALA A 33 5.96 30.03 30.84
N ASP A 34 4.62 30.02 30.81
CA ASP A 34 3.64 30.92 30.17
C ASP A 34 3.46 30.90 28.64
N LYS A 35 4.30 30.17 27.89
CA LYS A 35 3.97 29.71 26.52
C LYS A 35 3.73 28.19 26.42
N ASP A 36 3.78 27.52 27.56
CA ASP A 36 3.89 26.06 27.64
C ASP A 36 2.54 25.36 27.44
N GLU A 37 1.42 25.89 27.95
CA GLU A 37 0.13 25.17 27.93
C GLU A 37 -0.44 24.97 26.50
N PHE A 38 -0.32 25.99 25.64
CA PHE A 38 -0.71 25.88 24.23
C PHE A 38 0.17 24.87 23.49
N MET A 39 1.50 24.94 23.66
CA MET A 39 2.43 24.04 23.00
C MET A 39 2.32 22.60 23.53
N LEU A 40 1.98 22.43 24.81
CA LEU A 40 1.74 21.13 25.45
C LEU A 40 0.45 20.51 24.92
N SER A 41 -0.69 21.22 24.97
CA SER A 41 -1.98 20.67 24.52
C SER A 41 -2.00 20.36 23.01
N THR A 42 -1.29 21.17 22.20
CA THR A 42 -1.10 20.86 20.76
C THR A 42 -0.27 19.59 20.58
N SER A 43 0.85 19.46 21.28
CA SER A 43 1.71 18.27 21.23
C SER A 43 0.97 17.01 21.71
N GLU A 44 0.18 17.09 22.79
CA GLU A 44 -0.59 15.96 23.31
C GLU A 44 -1.69 15.49 22.35
N THR A 45 -2.37 16.42 21.69
CA THR A 45 -3.39 16.11 20.68
C THR A 45 -2.77 15.46 19.44
N GLU A 46 -1.62 15.96 18.98
CA GLU A 46 -0.87 15.33 17.89
C GLU A 46 -0.40 13.91 18.26
N ILE A 47 0.12 13.74 19.48
CA ILE A 47 0.58 12.44 20.00
C ILE A 47 -0.59 11.45 20.10
N SER A 48 -1.78 11.87 20.54
CA SER A 48 -2.93 10.96 20.68
C SER A 48 -3.53 10.53 19.33
N LEU A 49 -3.41 11.36 18.28
CA LEU A 49 -3.80 10.97 16.92
C LEU A 49 -2.83 9.94 16.31
N HIS A 50 -1.55 10.01 16.64
CA HIS A 50 -0.52 9.11 16.12
C HIS A 50 -0.72 7.65 16.58
N PHE A 51 -0.44 6.70 15.69
CA PHE A 51 -0.27 5.29 16.02
C PHE A 51 0.91 4.72 15.24
N GLN A 52 1.61 3.74 15.80
CA GLN A 52 2.91 3.27 15.31
C GLN A 52 2.90 2.88 13.82
N GLN A 53 1.83 2.24 13.36
CA GLN A 53 1.73 1.65 12.02
C GLN A 53 1.24 2.64 10.94
N ILE A 54 1.11 3.93 11.26
CA ILE A 54 0.50 4.97 10.40
C ILE A 54 1.16 5.11 9.01
N LYS A 55 2.44 4.72 8.88
CA LYS A 55 3.21 4.82 7.62
C LYS A 55 3.53 3.49 6.95
N GLU A 56 3.26 2.37 7.60
CA GLU A 56 3.78 1.08 7.13
C GLU A 56 3.25 0.76 5.73
N ARG A 57 1.94 0.97 5.53
CA ARG A 57 1.32 0.62 4.25
C ARG A 57 1.87 1.44 3.09
N ILE A 58 1.92 2.78 3.19
CA ILE A 58 2.47 3.61 2.12
C ILE A 58 3.95 3.28 1.86
N SER A 59 4.70 2.90 2.90
CA SER A 59 6.11 2.49 2.77
C SER A 59 6.25 1.16 2.03
N ASP A 60 5.37 0.19 2.30
CA ASP A 60 5.32 -1.14 1.64
C ASP A 60 4.86 -1.09 0.18
N VAL A 61 4.07 -0.08 -0.21
CA VAL A 61 3.71 0.10 -1.63
C VAL A 61 4.97 0.33 -2.47
N HIS A 62 5.18 -0.52 -3.46
CA HIS A 62 6.32 -0.41 -4.37
C HIS A 62 6.28 0.92 -5.13
N LYS A 63 7.44 1.54 -5.31
CA LYS A 63 7.56 2.73 -6.17
C LYS A 63 7.23 2.32 -7.61
N ALA A 64 6.50 3.17 -8.30
CA ALA A 64 6.25 3.00 -9.73
C ALA A 64 7.58 2.94 -10.51
N HIS A 65 7.58 2.23 -11.63
CA HIS A 65 8.73 2.22 -12.53
C HIS A 65 8.95 3.66 -13.05
N PRO A 66 10.20 4.16 -13.17
CA PRO A 66 10.46 5.57 -13.49
C PRO A 66 9.76 6.09 -14.75
N THR A 67 9.50 5.20 -15.72
CA THR A 67 8.90 5.52 -17.02
C THR A 67 7.39 5.27 -17.11
N THR A 68 6.74 4.83 -16.03
CA THR A 68 5.30 4.50 -16.02
C THR A 68 4.47 5.63 -15.41
N PHE A 69 3.15 5.57 -15.58
CA PHE A 69 2.13 6.51 -15.09
C PHE A 69 2.24 7.95 -15.60
N GLN A 70 3.13 8.24 -16.56
CA GLN A 70 3.30 9.59 -17.09
C GLN A 70 2.03 10.11 -17.80
N TRP A 71 1.23 9.20 -18.35
CA TRP A 71 -0.06 9.48 -18.99
C TRP A 71 -1.07 10.15 -18.05
N ILE A 72 -0.92 10.01 -16.73
CA ILE A 72 -1.86 10.57 -15.74
C ILE A 72 -1.91 12.10 -15.76
N PHE A 73 -0.82 12.74 -16.22
CA PHE A 73 -0.71 14.19 -16.37
C PHE A 73 -0.95 14.65 -17.82
N GLY A 74 -1.36 13.75 -18.71
CA GLY A 74 -1.70 14.06 -20.10
C GLY A 74 -3.06 14.73 -20.22
N HIS A 75 -3.46 15.04 -21.47
CA HIS A 75 -4.72 15.70 -21.80
C HIS A 75 -5.76 14.75 -22.43
N SER A 76 -5.73 13.47 -22.08
CA SER A 76 -6.72 12.51 -22.58
C SER A 76 -8.02 12.58 -21.77
N PRO A 77 -9.20 12.52 -22.40
CA PRO A 77 -10.49 12.49 -21.70
C PRO A 77 -10.59 11.41 -20.61
N GLU A 78 -9.91 10.29 -20.81
CA GLU A 78 -9.89 9.12 -19.92
C GLU A 78 -8.98 9.30 -18.70
N ALA A 79 -8.06 10.28 -18.73
CA ALA A 79 -7.09 10.57 -17.66
C ALA A 79 -7.23 12.03 -17.18
N ASN A 80 -8.43 12.41 -16.77
CA ASN A 80 -8.79 13.78 -16.42
C ASN A 80 -8.43 14.20 -14.99
N VAL A 81 -7.51 13.49 -14.31
CA VAL A 81 -7.14 13.81 -12.93
C VAL A 81 -6.39 15.15 -12.85
N ALA A 82 -5.59 15.49 -13.87
CA ALA A 82 -4.87 16.76 -13.89
C ALA A 82 -5.83 17.96 -13.94
N GLU A 83 -6.86 17.86 -14.79
CA GLU A 83 -7.96 18.84 -14.86
C GLU A 83 -8.71 18.92 -13.53
N TRP A 84 -9.01 17.78 -12.91
CA TRP A 84 -9.66 17.76 -11.60
C TRP A 84 -8.81 18.45 -10.52
N MET A 85 -7.49 18.22 -10.50
CA MET A 85 -6.58 18.79 -9.51
C MET A 85 -6.48 20.31 -9.62
N SER A 86 -6.43 20.87 -10.83
CA SER A 86 -6.29 22.31 -11.07
C SER A 86 -7.63 23.08 -11.02
N SER A 87 -8.77 22.39 -11.16
CA SER A 87 -10.09 23.01 -11.22
C SER A 87 -10.46 23.75 -9.92
N LYS A 88 -10.90 25.00 -10.06
CA LYS A 88 -11.39 25.85 -8.95
C LYS A 88 -12.89 25.72 -8.69
N ASP A 89 -13.65 25.33 -9.71
CA ASP A 89 -15.11 25.33 -9.69
C ASP A 89 -15.70 23.96 -9.35
N ASN A 90 -14.86 22.92 -9.24
CA ASN A 90 -15.30 21.57 -8.91
C ASN A 90 -14.42 20.91 -7.84
N ASN A 91 -15.07 20.39 -6.80
CA ASN A 91 -14.44 19.70 -5.68
C ASN A 91 -15.00 18.29 -5.46
N ASP A 92 -15.78 17.78 -6.43
CA ASP A 92 -16.33 16.43 -6.36
C ASP A 92 -15.22 15.39 -6.14
N LEU A 93 -15.57 14.36 -5.37
CA LEU A 93 -14.72 13.22 -5.10
C LEU A 93 -14.25 12.57 -6.41
N TYR A 94 -12.93 12.46 -6.59
CA TYR A 94 -12.33 11.78 -7.73
C TYR A 94 -12.15 10.29 -7.44
N TRP A 95 -12.49 9.43 -8.40
CA TRP A 95 -12.37 7.98 -8.23
C TRP A 95 -11.38 7.33 -9.19
N ILE A 96 -10.32 6.74 -8.62
CA ILE A 96 -9.39 5.87 -9.33
C ILE A 96 -9.85 4.42 -9.17
N SER A 97 -10.52 3.90 -10.19
CA SER A 97 -10.98 2.53 -10.22
C SER A 97 -9.95 1.59 -10.85
N GLY A 98 -10.08 0.30 -10.56
CA GLY A 98 -9.45 -0.73 -11.39
C GLY A 98 -9.29 -2.10 -10.78
N TYR A 99 -8.93 -3.06 -11.61
CA TYR A 99 -8.87 -4.48 -11.22
C TYR A 99 -7.83 -4.76 -10.13
N ALA A 100 -7.98 -5.88 -9.44
CA ALA A 100 -7.01 -6.30 -8.44
C ALA A 100 -5.65 -6.52 -9.13
N GLY A 101 -4.58 -5.93 -8.59
CA GLY A 101 -3.25 -6.02 -9.19
C GLY A 101 -3.00 -5.12 -10.40
N SER A 102 -3.91 -4.22 -10.79
CA SER A 102 -3.71 -3.24 -11.89
C SER A 102 -2.72 -2.12 -11.59
N GLY A 103 -2.27 -1.97 -10.34
CA GLY A 103 -1.31 -0.93 -9.95
C GLY A 103 -1.91 0.33 -9.32
N LYS A 104 -3.19 0.33 -8.92
CA LYS A 104 -3.84 1.47 -8.24
C LYS A 104 -3.04 2.07 -7.07
N SER A 105 -2.60 1.25 -6.11
CA SER A 105 -1.81 1.74 -4.97
C SER A 105 -0.48 2.34 -5.41
N ALA A 106 0.16 1.77 -6.44
CA ALA A 106 1.39 2.32 -7.00
C ALA A 106 1.14 3.66 -7.70
N LEU A 107 0.00 3.82 -8.40
CA LEU A 107 -0.44 5.08 -8.98
C LEU A 107 -0.76 6.13 -7.91
N MET A 108 -1.46 5.75 -6.84
CA MET A 108 -1.77 6.65 -5.72
C MET A 108 -0.50 7.15 -5.03
N LYS A 109 0.46 6.24 -4.77
CA LYS A 109 1.77 6.63 -4.23
C LYS A 109 2.53 7.54 -5.20
N PHE A 110 2.51 7.22 -6.49
CA PHE A 110 3.10 8.06 -7.52
C PHE A 110 2.49 9.47 -7.50
N LEU A 111 1.17 9.62 -7.43
CA LEU A 111 0.52 10.93 -7.34
C LEU A 111 0.94 11.72 -6.11
N VAL A 112 0.95 11.08 -4.92
CA VAL A 112 1.34 11.72 -3.65
C VAL A 112 2.78 12.23 -3.69
N ASP A 113 3.71 11.44 -4.25
CA ASP A 113 5.15 11.76 -4.25
C ASP A 113 5.57 12.65 -5.45
N ASN A 114 4.70 12.87 -6.45
CA ASN A 114 5.10 13.53 -7.70
C ASN A 114 5.01 15.07 -7.61
N PRO A 115 6.08 15.82 -7.96
CA PRO A 115 6.06 17.28 -7.97
C PRO A 115 5.01 17.92 -8.89
N ARG A 116 4.63 17.27 -10.00
CA ARG A 116 3.59 17.77 -10.91
C ARG A 116 2.21 17.80 -10.25
N THR A 117 1.91 16.84 -9.37
CA THR A 117 0.70 16.86 -8.54
C THR A 117 0.66 18.12 -7.70
N ILE A 118 1.77 18.46 -7.04
CA ILE A 118 1.86 19.68 -6.21
C ILE A 118 1.71 20.94 -7.08
N GLN A 119 2.27 20.95 -8.29
CA GLN A 119 2.11 22.07 -9.22
C GLN A 119 0.63 22.28 -9.61
N LEU A 120 -0.07 21.22 -10.02
CA LEU A 120 -1.48 21.28 -10.40
C LEU A 120 -2.37 21.70 -9.22
N LEU A 121 -2.12 21.15 -8.03
CA LEU A 121 -2.84 21.55 -6.81
C LEU A 121 -2.54 22.99 -6.39
N LYS A 122 -1.35 23.53 -6.72
CA LYS A 122 -1.02 24.94 -6.52
C LYS A 122 -1.78 25.86 -7.47
N GLU A 123 -2.08 25.43 -8.68
CA GLU A 123 -2.95 26.19 -9.59
C GLU A 123 -4.36 26.34 -9.02
N TRP A 124 -4.87 25.27 -8.39
CA TRP A 124 -6.12 25.31 -7.63
C TRP A 124 -6.01 26.19 -6.39
N SER A 125 -4.93 26.05 -5.60
CA SER A 125 -4.81 26.78 -4.34
C SER A 125 -4.54 28.26 -4.51
N GLY A 126 -3.92 28.67 -5.63
CA GLY A 126 -3.44 30.02 -5.85
C GLY A 126 -2.46 30.41 -4.74
N ASP A 127 -2.64 31.62 -4.19
CA ASP A 127 -1.79 32.14 -3.10
C ASP A 127 -2.11 31.53 -1.72
N ASN A 128 -3.11 30.66 -1.64
CA ASN A 128 -3.48 30.05 -0.37
C ASN A 128 -2.53 28.89 0.00
N PRO A 129 -2.28 28.67 1.30
CA PRO A 129 -1.52 27.51 1.77
C PRO A 129 -2.13 26.18 1.29
N LEU A 130 -1.28 25.21 0.92
CA LEU A 130 -1.69 23.90 0.43
C LEU A 130 -1.19 22.79 1.36
N ILE A 131 -2.10 21.92 1.79
CA ILE A 131 -1.83 20.70 2.56
C ILE A 131 -2.20 19.48 1.72
N VAL A 132 -1.31 18.49 1.64
CA VAL A 132 -1.59 17.21 0.97
C VAL A 132 -1.47 16.08 1.97
N ALA A 133 -2.58 15.47 2.35
CA ALA A 133 -2.63 14.34 3.27
C ALA A 133 -3.04 13.06 2.53
N ASN A 134 -2.62 11.92 3.05
CA ASN A 134 -2.94 10.63 2.44
C ASN A 134 -3.18 9.52 3.45
N HIS A 135 -3.96 8.53 3.06
CA HIS A 135 -4.16 7.30 3.83
C HIS A 135 -4.22 6.12 2.87
N PHE A 136 -3.59 5.01 3.24
CA PHE A 136 -3.61 3.78 2.47
C PHE A 136 -4.16 2.69 3.38
N PHE A 137 -5.35 2.19 3.05
CA PHE A 137 -5.90 1.04 3.74
C PHE A 137 -5.03 -0.19 3.48
N TRP A 138 -5.01 -1.09 4.46
CA TRP A 138 -4.26 -2.33 4.36
C TRP A 138 -5.00 -3.51 4.96
N SER A 139 -5.56 -4.36 4.11
CA SER A 139 -6.35 -5.52 4.53
C SER A 139 -5.55 -6.56 5.33
N ALA A 140 -4.22 -6.57 5.22
CA ALA A 140 -3.31 -7.42 6.00
C ALA A 140 -2.65 -6.69 7.18
N GLY A 141 -2.99 -5.42 7.38
CA GLY A 141 -2.47 -4.57 8.45
C GLY A 141 -3.17 -4.78 9.80
N THR A 142 -2.99 -3.81 10.70
CA THR A 142 -3.66 -3.73 12.01
C THR A 142 -5.15 -3.34 11.86
N PRO A 143 -5.97 -3.46 12.93
CA PRO A 143 -7.35 -2.97 12.90
C PRO A 143 -7.47 -1.49 12.50
N PHE A 144 -6.54 -0.63 12.95
CA PHE A 144 -6.53 0.79 12.56
C PHE A 144 -6.30 0.98 11.06
N GLN A 145 -5.40 0.21 10.44
CA GLN A 145 -5.13 0.29 8.99
C GLN A 145 -6.30 -0.21 8.12
N LYS A 146 -7.40 -0.68 8.73
CA LYS A 146 -8.61 -1.17 8.04
C LYS A 146 -9.87 -0.43 8.48
N SER A 147 -9.78 0.59 9.32
CA SER A 147 -10.95 1.24 9.95
C SER A 147 -11.08 2.73 9.60
N GLN A 148 -12.28 3.28 9.80
CA GLN A 148 -12.48 4.74 9.68
C GLN A 148 -11.67 5.50 10.72
N GLU A 149 -11.48 4.92 11.90
CA GLU A 149 -10.69 5.53 12.97
C GLU A 149 -9.25 5.76 12.49
N GLY A 150 -8.61 4.73 11.93
CA GLY A 150 -7.26 4.89 11.39
C GLY A 150 -7.21 5.85 10.20
N LEU A 151 -8.21 5.86 9.32
CA LEU A 151 -8.33 6.84 8.23
C LEU A 151 -8.32 8.28 8.78
N PHE A 152 -9.27 8.62 9.65
CA PHE A 152 -9.43 9.98 10.14
C PHE A 152 -8.27 10.41 11.03
N ARG A 153 -7.77 9.52 11.91
CA ARG A 153 -6.56 9.79 12.69
C ARG A 153 -5.37 10.10 11.81
N THR A 154 -5.16 9.29 10.76
CA THR A 154 -4.04 9.49 9.82
C THR A 154 -4.11 10.83 9.11
N LEU A 155 -5.29 11.19 8.61
CA LEU A 155 -5.49 12.43 7.86
C LEU A 155 -5.42 13.66 8.77
N LEU A 156 -6.12 13.64 9.92
CA LEU A 156 -6.09 14.74 10.89
C LEU A 156 -4.67 14.98 11.41
N PHE A 157 -3.94 13.92 11.75
CA PHE A 157 -2.54 14.00 12.16
C PHE A 157 -1.69 14.73 11.10
N GLN A 158 -1.79 14.33 9.83
CA GLN A 158 -1.03 14.96 8.74
C GLN A 158 -1.44 16.40 8.43
N ILE A 159 -2.70 16.77 8.69
CA ILE A 159 -3.22 18.12 8.47
C ILE A 159 -2.75 19.04 9.61
N MET A 160 -3.00 18.64 10.86
CA MET A 160 -2.65 19.41 12.06
C MET A 160 -1.15 19.60 12.19
N LEU A 161 -0.35 18.58 11.83
CA LEU A 161 1.11 18.71 11.82
C LEU A 161 1.62 19.81 10.86
N ARG A 162 0.83 20.16 9.82
CA ARG A 162 1.19 21.22 8.86
C ARG A 162 0.59 22.57 9.20
N ASP A 163 -0.54 22.61 9.89
CA ASP A 163 -1.22 23.83 10.31
C ASP A 163 -1.72 23.63 11.74
N ILE A 164 -0.79 23.82 12.69
CA ILE A 164 -0.98 23.55 14.12
C ILE A 164 -2.08 24.43 14.73
N ASP A 165 -2.33 25.59 14.13
CA ASP A 165 -3.38 26.52 14.55
C ASP A 165 -4.79 25.93 14.29
N LEU A 166 -4.90 24.83 13.54
CA LEU A 166 -6.17 24.10 13.38
C LEU A 166 -6.54 23.29 14.62
N ILE A 167 -5.58 22.87 15.45
CA ILE A 167 -5.85 22.04 16.63
C ILE A 167 -6.88 22.68 17.58
N PRO A 168 -6.70 23.92 18.07
CA PRO A 168 -7.68 24.55 18.97
C PRO A 168 -9.06 24.77 18.32
N ILE A 169 -9.11 24.86 16.99
CA ILE A 169 -10.35 25.10 16.22
C ILE A 169 -11.13 23.80 16.01
N LEU A 170 -10.43 22.72 15.68
CA LEU A 170 -11.04 21.44 15.31
C LEU A 170 -11.29 20.56 16.52
N CYS A 171 -10.38 20.59 17.49
CA CYS A 171 -10.37 19.73 18.67
C CYS A 171 -10.94 20.43 19.91
N THR A 172 -11.91 21.34 19.73
CA THR A 172 -12.44 22.19 20.82
C THR A 172 -12.77 21.44 22.11
N ASN A 173 -13.36 20.25 21.99
CA ASN A 173 -13.77 19.43 23.13
C ASN A 173 -12.58 18.93 23.93
N ARG A 174 -11.51 18.51 23.23
CA ARG A 174 -10.25 18.13 23.88
C ARG A 174 -9.51 19.36 24.35
N TRP A 175 -9.50 20.45 23.59
CA TRP A 175 -8.75 21.66 23.90
C TRP A 175 -9.26 22.39 25.15
N ALA A 176 -10.55 22.28 25.46
CA ALA A 176 -11.18 22.98 26.57
C ALA A 176 -11.04 22.29 27.94
N THR A 177 -10.65 21.01 27.97
CA THR A 177 -10.52 20.24 29.21
C THR A 177 -9.09 20.31 29.74
N SER A 178 -8.89 20.90 30.92
CA SER A 178 -7.57 21.05 31.58
C SER A 178 -7.09 19.76 32.26
N SER A 179 -7.50 18.59 31.78
CA SER A 179 -7.25 17.27 32.39
C SER A 179 -6.52 16.35 31.41
N PHE A 180 -5.94 15.25 31.90
CA PHE A 180 -5.30 14.20 31.10
C PHE A 180 -6.24 13.52 30.07
N GLU A 181 -7.48 13.99 29.91
CA GLU A 181 -8.46 13.58 28.90
C GLU A 181 -7.96 13.78 27.46
N HIS A 182 -6.99 14.67 27.23
CA HIS A 182 -6.35 14.81 25.90
C HIS A 182 -5.71 13.50 25.41
N LEU A 183 -5.29 12.63 26.34
CA LEU A 183 -4.66 11.35 26.08
C LEU A 183 -5.66 10.20 25.97
N GLU A 184 -6.97 10.43 26.20
CA GLU A 184 -7.97 9.39 26.01
C GLU A 184 -8.01 8.94 24.54
N PRO A 185 -8.24 7.65 24.26
CA PRO A 185 -8.37 7.17 22.89
C PRO A 185 -9.44 7.93 22.11
N TRP A 186 -9.13 8.32 20.88
CA TRP A 186 -10.08 8.96 19.98
C TRP A 186 -11.23 8.01 19.65
N THR A 187 -12.46 8.48 19.87
CA THR A 187 -13.63 7.73 19.43
C THR A 187 -13.92 8.01 17.96
N ARG A 188 -14.57 7.06 17.28
CA ARG A 188 -15.02 7.23 15.89
C ARG A 188 -15.89 8.46 15.71
N THR A 189 -16.84 8.68 16.62
CA THR A 189 -17.78 9.81 16.58
C THR A 189 -17.03 11.13 16.64
N GLU A 190 -16.10 11.24 17.58
CA GLU A 190 -15.30 12.44 17.77
C GLU A 190 -14.41 12.77 16.55
N LEU A 191 -13.79 11.76 15.95
CA LEU A 191 -13.00 11.93 14.74
C LEU A 191 -13.85 12.44 13.57
N LEU A 192 -15.05 11.87 13.41
CA LEU A 192 -15.98 12.28 12.37
C LEU A 192 -16.47 13.72 12.58
N GLU A 193 -16.81 14.09 13.81
CA GLU A 193 -17.18 15.48 14.17
C GLU A 193 -16.02 16.45 13.89
N THR A 194 -14.80 16.07 14.26
CA THR A 194 -13.60 16.88 14.02
C THR A 194 -13.37 17.10 12.52
N PHE A 195 -13.55 16.05 11.70
CA PHE A 195 -13.45 16.16 10.25
C PHE A 195 -14.59 16.96 9.63
N GLN A 196 -15.79 16.88 10.20
CA GLN A 196 -16.93 17.70 9.78
C GLN A 196 -16.66 19.17 10.07
N ARG A 197 -16.12 19.53 11.25
CA ARG A 197 -15.68 20.91 11.56
C ARG A 197 -14.64 21.39 10.55
N LEU A 198 -13.70 20.53 10.15
CA LEU A 198 -12.71 20.87 9.12
C LEU A 198 -13.37 21.19 7.77
N ALA A 199 -14.37 20.41 7.36
CA ALA A 199 -15.12 20.65 6.13
C ALA A 199 -15.98 21.91 6.21
N ASP A 200 -16.49 22.27 7.39
CA ASP A 200 -17.32 23.46 7.60
C ASP A 200 -16.48 24.74 7.77
N LEU A 201 -15.16 24.63 7.96
CA LEU A 201 -14.22 25.74 8.17
C LEU A 201 -13.92 26.52 6.87
N THR A 202 -14.94 27.08 6.25
CA THR A 202 -14.88 27.82 4.98
C THR A 202 -14.20 29.20 5.09
N THR A 203 -14.01 29.71 6.30
CA THR A 203 -13.39 31.01 6.55
C THR A 203 -11.87 31.00 6.44
N ARG A 204 -11.24 29.82 6.51
CA ARG A 204 -9.80 29.69 6.31
C ARG A 204 -9.43 29.58 4.84
N LYS A 205 -8.27 30.11 4.53
CA LYS A 205 -7.70 30.11 3.18
C LYS A 205 -7.08 28.77 2.79
N THR A 206 -6.60 27.99 3.77
CA THR A 206 -5.87 26.74 3.56
C THR A 206 -6.67 25.76 2.69
N ARG A 207 -6.03 25.27 1.61
CA ARG A 207 -6.56 24.26 0.69
C ARG A 207 -5.97 22.91 1.04
N ILE A 208 -6.80 21.87 1.07
CA ILE A 208 -6.38 20.53 1.50
C ILE A 208 -6.76 19.51 0.44
N CYS A 209 -5.79 18.72 -0.02
CA CYS A 209 -6.01 17.60 -0.90
C CYS A 209 -5.78 16.28 -0.15
N LEU A 210 -6.73 15.35 -0.24
CA LEU A 210 -6.73 14.07 0.45
C LEU A 210 -6.63 12.94 -0.58
N PHE A 211 -5.63 12.08 -0.44
CA PHE A 211 -5.47 10.86 -1.24
C PHE A 211 -5.77 9.62 -0.40
N ILE A 212 -6.81 8.86 -0.73
CA ILE A 212 -7.28 7.70 0.04
C ILE A 212 -7.20 6.45 -0.84
N ASP A 213 -6.22 5.57 -0.61
CA ASP A 213 -6.02 4.36 -1.38
C ASP A 213 -6.66 3.13 -0.73
N GLY A 214 -7.21 2.23 -1.55
CA GLY A 214 -7.67 0.92 -1.11
C GLY A 214 -9.00 0.96 -0.36
N PHE A 215 -9.95 1.76 -0.83
CA PHE A 215 -11.24 1.92 -0.16
C PHE A 215 -12.02 0.60 0.00
N ASP A 216 -11.81 -0.36 -0.90
CA ASP A 216 -12.34 -1.73 -0.82
C ASP A 216 -11.59 -2.65 0.17
N GLU A 217 -10.57 -2.12 0.87
CA GLU A 217 -9.88 -2.77 2.00
C GLU A 217 -10.41 -2.29 3.36
N TYR A 218 -11.30 -1.30 3.37
CA TYR A 218 -12.00 -0.85 4.56
C TYR A 218 -12.88 -1.97 5.12
N ARG A 219 -12.82 -2.17 6.44
CA ARG A 219 -13.69 -3.08 7.18
C ARG A 219 -14.81 -2.29 7.85
N GLY A 220 -15.93 -2.20 7.17
CA GLY A 220 -17.18 -1.64 7.67
C GLY A 220 -18.15 -1.35 6.53
N ASP A 221 -19.05 -0.38 6.71
CA ASP A 221 -20.02 -0.03 5.68
C ASP A 221 -19.42 0.96 4.67
N HIS A 222 -19.13 0.46 3.46
CA HIS A 222 -18.60 1.27 2.36
C HIS A 222 -19.54 2.40 1.94
N ARG A 223 -20.87 2.20 2.02
CA ARG A 223 -21.85 3.24 1.64
C ARG A 223 -21.84 4.38 2.65
N GLU A 224 -21.72 4.05 3.93
CA GLU A 224 -21.59 5.04 4.99
C GLU A 224 -20.32 5.89 4.80
N LEU A 225 -19.17 5.25 4.56
CA LEU A 225 -17.91 5.97 4.35
C LEU A 225 -17.93 6.81 3.07
N LEU A 226 -18.53 6.30 1.98
CA LEU A 226 -18.76 7.08 0.75
C LEU A 226 -19.60 8.31 1.03
N SER A 227 -20.72 8.17 1.76
CA SER A 227 -21.60 9.29 2.12
C SER A 227 -20.84 10.39 2.85
N VAL A 228 -20.01 10.01 3.83
CA VAL A 228 -19.15 10.92 4.57
C VAL A 228 -18.15 11.63 3.65
N LEU A 229 -17.42 10.91 2.80
CA LEU A 229 -16.44 11.52 1.90
C LEU A 229 -17.08 12.40 0.82
N PHE A 230 -18.24 12.02 0.28
CA PHE A 230 -18.98 12.87 -0.65
C PHE A 230 -19.37 14.19 0.02
N LYS A 231 -19.91 14.14 1.25
CA LYS A 231 -20.27 15.34 2.00
C LYS A 231 -19.06 16.25 2.22
N ILE A 232 -17.93 15.67 2.64
CA ILE A 232 -16.67 16.40 2.86
C ILE A 232 -16.15 17.01 1.55
N SER A 233 -16.21 16.28 0.44
CA SER A 233 -15.73 16.75 -0.87
C SER A 233 -16.51 17.97 -1.40
N LYS A 234 -17.71 18.27 -0.88
CA LYS A 234 -18.44 19.48 -1.27
C LYS A 234 -17.84 20.77 -0.72
N ALA A 235 -16.97 20.69 0.30
CA ALA A 235 -16.28 21.86 0.83
C ALA A 235 -15.29 22.41 -0.21
N SER A 236 -15.39 23.71 -0.53
CA SER A 236 -14.61 24.27 -1.65
C SER A 236 -13.10 24.22 -1.45
N HIS A 237 -12.63 24.16 -0.21
CA HIS A 237 -11.24 24.09 0.18
C HIS A 237 -10.71 22.67 0.32
N LEU A 238 -11.54 21.64 0.09
CA LEU A 238 -11.16 20.24 0.16
C LEU A 238 -11.24 19.59 -1.22
N LYS A 239 -10.20 18.83 -1.59
CA LYS A 239 -10.23 17.90 -2.72
C LYS A 239 -9.98 16.50 -2.19
N VAL A 240 -10.75 15.52 -2.67
CA VAL A 240 -10.60 14.13 -2.25
C VAL A 240 -10.45 13.25 -3.49
N CYS A 241 -9.38 12.44 -3.52
CA CYS A 241 -9.16 11.39 -4.50
C CYS A 241 -9.13 10.06 -3.78
N ALA A 242 -10.04 9.16 -4.14
CA ALA A 242 -10.13 7.83 -3.57
C ALA A 242 -9.86 6.75 -4.64
N SER A 243 -9.22 5.64 -4.24
CA SER A 243 -9.01 4.49 -5.12
C SER A 243 -9.75 3.25 -4.59
N SER A 244 -10.31 2.44 -5.49
CA SER A 244 -10.87 1.14 -5.10
C SER A 244 -11.00 0.16 -6.27
N ARG A 245 -11.31 -1.10 -5.97
CA ARG A 245 -11.84 -2.04 -6.97
C ARG A 245 -13.22 -1.59 -7.46
N PRO A 246 -13.61 -1.89 -8.70
CA PRO A 246 -14.90 -1.50 -9.26
C PRO A 246 -16.05 -2.38 -8.75
N TRP A 247 -16.20 -2.52 -7.43
CA TRP A 247 -17.38 -3.17 -6.84
C TRP A 247 -18.66 -2.39 -7.16
N ILE A 248 -19.81 -3.04 -7.02
CA ILE A 248 -21.09 -2.53 -7.50
C ILE A 248 -21.43 -1.20 -6.81
N GLU A 249 -21.23 -1.13 -5.50
CA GLU A 249 -21.45 0.06 -4.67
C GLU A 249 -20.63 1.27 -5.14
N PHE A 250 -19.37 1.07 -5.54
CA PHE A 250 -18.52 2.15 -6.06
C PHE A 250 -18.94 2.54 -7.47
N ARG A 251 -19.20 1.56 -8.34
CA ARG A 251 -19.66 1.84 -9.71
C ARG A 251 -20.95 2.66 -9.71
N GLN A 252 -21.92 2.29 -8.87
CA GLN A 252 -23.17 3.03 -8.70
C GLN A 252 -22.92 4.43 -8.14
N ALA A 253 -22.07 4.57 -7.13
CA ALA A 253 -21.78 5.87 -6.52
C ALA A 253 -21.12 6.88 -7.48
N PHE A 254 -20.32 6.41 -8.44
CA PHE A 254 -19.60 7.25 -9.40
C PHE A 254 -20.17 7.17 -10.83
N GLU A 255 -21.34 6.57 -11.03
CA GLU A 255 -21.92 6.34 -12.36
C GLU A 255 -22.10 7.64 -13.14
N SER A 256 -22.69 8.66 -12.52
CA SER A 256 -22.93 9.98 -13.08
C SER A 256 -21.74 10.94 -13.01
N SER A 257 -20.67 10.58 -12.30
CA SER A 257 -19.48 11.42 -12.17
C SER A 257 -18.58 11.30 -13.40
N ARG A 258 -18.11 12.43 -13.93
CA ARG A 258 -17.01 12.48 -14.91
C ARG A 258 -15.64 12.32 -14.27
N TRP A 259 -15.52 12.55 -12.96
CA TRP A 259 -14.25 12.53 -12.22
C TRP A 259 -13.89 11.13 -11.78
N LYS A 260 -13.58 10.29 -12.78
CA LYS A 260 -13.20 8.91 -12.59
C LYS A 260 -12.28 8.46 -13.69
N LEU A 261 -11.40 7.52 -13.37
CA LEU A 261 -10.60 6.79 -14.34
C LEU A 261 -10.52 5.32 -13.97
N ALA A 262 -10.09 4.51 -14.93
CA ALA A 262 -9.88 3.08 -14.77
C ALA A 262 -8.43 2.72 -15.13
N VAL A 263 -7.64 2.29 -14.15
CA VAL A 263 -6.18 2.09 -14.32
C VAL A 263 -5.86 1.00 -15.34
N GLN A 264 -6.62 -0.09 -15.38
CA GLN A 264 -6.37 -1.19 -16.32
C GLN A 264 -6.52 -0.76 -17.79
N ASP A 265 -7.31 0.29 -18.07
CA ASP A 265 -7.58 0.75 -19.44
C ASP A 265 -6.47 1.68 -19.96
N LEU A 266 -5.58 2.15 -19.07
CA LEU A 266 -4.58 3.19 -19.35
C LEU A 266 -3.13 2.70 -19.19
N THR A 267 -2.93 1.42 -18.84
CA THR A 267 -1.61 0.89 -18.49
C THR A 267 -0.93 0.09 -19.59
N THR A 268 -1.57 -0.10 -20.76
CA THR A 268 -1.03 -0.90 -21.87
C THR A 268 0.39 -0.48 -22.27
N GLU A 269 0.60 0.81 -22.53
CA GLU A 269 1.90 1.34 -22.93
C GLU A 269 2.94 1.26 -21.80
N ASP A 270 2.50 1.38 -20.54
CA ASP A 270 3.37 1.22 -19.37
C ASP A 270 3.82 -0.24 -19.20
N ILE A 271 2.92 -1.20 -19.41
CA ILE A 271 3.22 -2.64 -19.40
C ILE A 271 4.23 -2.96 -20.50
N ARG A 272 4.01 -2.45 -21.71
CA ARG A 272 4.92 -2.66 -22.85
C ARG A 272 6.33 -2.14 -22.53
N LYS A 273 6.44 -0.90 -22.01
CA LYS A 273 7.72 -0.33 -21.57
C LYS A 273 8.37 -1.15 -20.45
N TYR A 274 7.59 -1.58 -19.46
CA TYR A 274 8.09 -2.41 -18.37
C TYR A 274 8.67 -3.73 -18.88
N CYS A 275 7.95 -4.42 -19.76
CA CYS A 275 8.42 -5.68 -20.36
C CYS A 275 9.70 -5.46 -21.17
N MET A 276 9.75 -4.44 -22.03
CA MET A 276 10.94 -4.13 -22.82
C MET A 276 12.16 -3.84 -21.94
N ASN A 277 12.00 -3.02 -20.90
CA ASN A 277 13.09 -2.69 -19.99
C ASN A 277 13.61 -3.91 -19.20
N LYS A 278 12.77 -4.93 -18.97
CA LYS A 278 13.15 -6.14 -18.24
C LYS A 278 13.72 -7.23 -19.14
N LEU A 279 13.13 -7.45 -20.32
CA LEU A 279 13.50 -8.52 -21.24
C LEU A 279 14.63 -8.12 -22.19
N CYS A 280 14.84 -6.82 -22.43
CA CYS A 280 15.92 -6.30 -23.27
C CYS A 280 16.56 -5.06 -22.60
N PRO A 281 17.27 -5.23 -21.48
CA PRO A 281 17.85 -4.11 -20.74
C PRO A 281 18.97 -3.43 -21.53
N ALA A 282 18.99 -2.09 -21.52
CA ALA A 282 20.01 -1.31 -22.22
C ALA A 282 21.40 -1.32 -21.54
N GLU A 283 21.48 -1.61 -20.23
CA GLU A 283 22.72 -1.56 -19.44
C GLU A 283 23.31 -2.95 -19.11
N SER A 284 24.64 -2.99 -18.98
CA SER A 284 25.53 -4.15 -19.09
C SER A 284 25.59 -5.11 -17.89
N ALA A 285 24.84 -4.88 -16.80
CA ALA A 285 24.80 -5.83 -15.66
C ALA A 285 24.23 -7.20 -16.07
N TYR A 286 23.45 -7.21 -17.16
CA TYR A 286 22.95 -8.40 -17.83
C TYR A 286 23.50 -8.49 -19.25
N ALA A 287 24.78 -8.20 -19.46
CA ALA A 287 25.43 -8.34 -20.78
C ALA A 287 25.23 -9.75 -21.39
N TRP A 288 25.09 -10.78 -20.56
CA TRP A 288 24.72 -12.13 -21.00
C TRP A 288 23.29 -12.22 -21.59
N MET A 289 22.38 -11.31 -21.23
CA MET A 289 21.04 -11.14 -21.83
C MET A 289 21.04 -10.18 -23.04
N GLN A 290 22.13 -9.46 -23.32
CA GLN A 290 22.18 -8.52 -24.45
C GLN A 290 22.19 -9.20 -25.84
N CYS A 291 22.22 -10.54 -25.88
CA CYS A 291 22.06 -11.33 -27.09
C CYS A 291 20.60 -11.47 -27.58
N HIS A 292 19.61 -10.89 -26.91
CA HIS A 292 18.21 -11.03 -27.32
C HIS A 292 17.77 -9.98 -28.35
N ASP A 293 17.24 -10.49 -29.46
CA ASP A 293 16.63 -9.73 -30.54
C ASP A 293 15.54 -8.78 -30.00
N LYS A 294 15.75 -7.47 -30.19
CA LYS A 294 14.80 -6.42 -29.80
C LYS A 294 13.41 -6.64 -30.41
N VAL A 295 13.35 -7.20 -31.61
CA VAL A 295 12.09 -7.52 -32.29
C VAL A 295 11.37 -8.63 -31.52
N ALA A 296 12.06 -9.71 -31.20
CA ALA A 296 11.49 -10.83 -30.45
C ALA A 296 11.06 -10.43 -29.03
N ALA A 297 11.85 -9.60 -28.33
CA ALA A 297 11.43 -9.03 -27.04
C ALA A 297 10.19 -8.14 -27.17
N GLY A 298 10.08 -7.39 -28.27
CA GLY A 298 8.89 -6.60 -28.61
C GLY A 298 7.65 -7.48 -28.80
N LEU A 299 7.76 -8.60 -29.53
CA LEU A 299 6.67 -9.55 -29.72
C LEU A 299 6.19 -10.16 -28.39
N LEU A 300 7.12 -10.55 -27.51
CA LEU A 300 6.76 -11.02 -26.17
C LEU A 300 6.06 -9.92 -25.36
N ALA A 301 6.54 -8.68 -25.42
CA ALA A 301 5.92 -7.56 -24.70
C ALA A 301 4.48 -7.32 -25.16
N GLU A 302 4.20 -7.38 -26.47
CA GLU A 302 2.84 -7.23 -27.01
C GLU A 302 1.92 -8.37 -26.55
N GLU A 303 2.41 -9.62 -26.60
CA GLU A 303 1.64 -10.77 -26.15
C GLU A 303 1.35 -10.73 -24.64
N ILE A 304 2.32 -10.30 -23.83
CA ILE A 304 2.11 -10.06 -22.39
C ILE A 304 1.06 -8.97 -22.17
N CYS A 305 1.11 -7.86 -22.91
CA CYS A 305 0.10 -6.80 -22.81
C CYS A 305 -1.30 -7.32 -23.10
N ARG A 306 -1.43 -8.10 -24.18
CA ARG A 306 -2.70 -8.70 -24.61
C ARG A 306 -3.25 -9.67 -23.56
N LYS A 307 -2.42 -10.56 -23.03
CA LYS A 307 -2.83 -11.53 -21.98
C LYS A 307 -3.12 -10.85 -20.65
N ALA A 308 -2.40 -9.80 -20.29
CA ALA A 308 -2.53 -9.18 -18.98
C ALA A 308 -3.78 -8.32 -18.81
N GLN A 309 -4.37 -7.78 -19.89
CA GLN A 309 -5.57 -6.94 -19.84
C GLN A 309 -5.50 -5.84 -18.75
N GLY A 310 -4.34 -5.19 -18.62
CA GLY A 310 -4.10 -4.14 -17.61
C GLY A 310 -3.87 -4.63 -16.18
N VAL A 311 -3.79 -5.95 -15.93
CA VAL A 311 -3.48 -6.54 -14.62
C VAL A 311 -1.96 -6.66 -14.43
N PHE A 312 -1.35 -5.62 -13.89
CA PHE A 312 0.10 -5.53 -13.69
C PHE A 312 0.70 -6.65 -12.82
N LEU A 313 -0.05 -7.21 -11.85
CA LEU A 313 0.41 -8.36 -11.06
C LEU A 313 0.69 -9.58 -11.96
N LEU A 314 -0.15 -9.82 -12.97
CA LEU A 314 0.06 -10.91 -13.92
C LEU A 314 1.30 -10.65 -14.77
N VAL A 315 1.48 -9.41 -15.26
CA VAL A 315 2.69 -8.97 -15.96
C VAL A 315 3.94 -9.24 -15.11
N PHE A 316 3.91 -8.87 -13.83
CA PHE A 316 5.02 -9.08 -12.91
C PHE A 316 5.39 -10.56 -12.78
N LEU A 317 4.38 -11.44 -12.60
CA LEU A 317 4.59 -12.88 -12.46
C LEU A 317 5.11 -13.51 -13.77
N VAL A 318 4.50 -13.16 -14.91
CA VAL A 318 4.91 -13.64 -16.24
C VAL A 318 6.33 -13.21 -16.57
N VAL A 319 6.66 -11.93 -16.40
CA VAL A 319 8.02 -11.42 -16.66
C VAL A 319 9.04 -12.12 -15.76
N ARG A 320 8.73 -12.39 -14.49
CA ARG A 320 9.62 -13.19 -13.62
C ARG A 320 9.82 -14.61 -14.12
N SER A 321 8.75 -15.25 -14.59
CA SER A 321 8.83 -16.60 -15.19
C SER A 321 9.73 -16.60 -16.42
N LEU A 322 9.59 -15.61 -17.31
CA LEU A 322 10.44 -15.48 -18.51
C LEU A 322 11.90 -15.17 -18.15
N LEU A 323 12.15 -14.27 -17.19
CA LEU A 323 13.51 -13.98 -16.71
C LEU A 323 14.19 -15.23 -16.12
N LYS A 324 13.44 -16.10 -15.44
CA LYS A 324 13.95 -17.39 -14.96
C LYS A 324 14.33 -18.31 -16.12
N GLY A 325 13.53 -18.36 -17.19
CA GLY A 325 13.86 -19.09 -18.41
C GLY A 325 15.15 -18.59 -19.04
N LEU A 326 15.31 -17.27 -19.15
CA LEU A 326 16.55 -16.67 -19.65
C LEU A 326 17.77 -17.06 -18.81
N CYS A 327 17.65 -17.05 -17.48
CA CYS A 327 18.72 -17.54 -16.60
C CYS A 327 19.07 -19.02 -16.80
N ASN A 328 18.12 -19.82 -17.27
CA ASN A 328 18.32 -21.24 -17.60
C ASN A 328 18.92 -21.46 -19.00
N GLY A 329 19.06 -20.40 -19.81
CA GLY A 329 19.54 -20.48 -21.19
C GLY A 329 18.45 -20.76 -22.22
N ASP A 330 17.17 -20.58 -21.87
CA ASP A 330 16.02 -20.76 -22.78
C ASP A 330 16.16 -19.84 -24.01
N SER A 331 15.88 -20.39 -25.20
CA SER A 331 15.81 -19.64 -26.45
C SER A 331 14.56 -18.77 -26.54
N MET A 332 14.49 -17.87 -27.53
CA MET A 332 13.27 -17.06 -27.73
C MET A 332 12.03 -17.92 -28.03
N CYS A 333 12.19 -19.07 -28.71
CA CYS A 333 11.09 -20.01 -28.95
C CYS A 333 10.59 -20.62 -27.63
N ASP A 334 11.50 -21.08 -26.77
CA ASP A 334 11.15 -21.64 -25.46
C ASP A 334 10.42 -20.61 -24.59
N LEU A 335 10.81 -19.33 -24.65
CA LEU A 335 10.12 -18.24 -23.95
C LEU A 335 8.72 -17.97 -24.52
N GLN A 336 8.55 -18.08 -25.84
CA GLN A 336 7.24 -17.96 -26.48
C GLN A 336 6.31 -19.10 -26.06
N GLU A 337 6.79 -20.34 -26.13
CA GLU A 337 6.05 -21.53 -25.68
C GLU A 337 5.66 -21.40 -24.20
N ARG A 338 6.62 -21.01 -23.34
CA ARG A 338 6.34 -20.73 -21.93
C ARG A 338 5.27 -19.65 -21.77
N LEU A 339 5.33 -18.57 -22.54
CA LEU A 339 4.33 -17.51 -22.46
C LEU A 339 2.94 -18.03 -22.90
N GLU A 340 2.87 -18.88 -23.92
CA GLU A 340 1.63 -19.49 -24.41
C GLU A 340 0.95 -20.36 -23.35
N GLU A 341 1.74 -21.18 -22.64
CA GLU A 341 1.27 -22.04 -21.54
C GLU A 341 0.76 -21.27 -20.31
N LEU A 342 1.27 -20.06 -20.08
CA LEU A 342 0.86 -19.28 -18.92
C LEU A 342 -0.59 -18.76 -19.07
N PRO A 343 -1.45 -18.96 -18.03
CA PRO A 343 -2.81 -18.47 -18.04
C PRO A 343 -2.89 -16.94 -18.12
N SER A 344 -3.94 -16.44 -18.76
CA SER A 344 -4.26 -15.00 -18.84
C SER A 344 -5.04 -14.48 -17.62
N ASP A 345 -5.35 -15.33 -16.66
CA ASP A 345 -6.11 -15.00 -15.46
C ASP A 345 -5.29 -15.34 -14.20
N LEU A 346 -5.36 -14.49 -13.17
CA LEU A 346 -4.59 -14.66 -11.94
C LEU A 346 -4.97 -15.93 -11.18
N GLU A 347 -6.24 -16.33 -11.21
CA GLU A 347 -6.73 -17.50 -10.49
C GLU A 347 -6.17 -18.80 -11.07
N ALA A 348 -6.25 -18.99 -12.38
CA ALA A 348 -5.59 -20.11 -13.05
C ALA A 348 -4.07 -20.04 -12.91
N TYR A 349 -3.46 -18.85 -12.93
CA TYR A 349 -2.03 -18.70 -12.68
C TYR A 349 -1.64 -19.16 -11.27
N PHE A 350 -2.44 -18.83 -10.24
CA PHE A 350 -2.22 -19.31 -8.88
C PHE A 350 -2.39 -20.82 -8.77
N ARG A 351 -3.38 -21.40 -9.47
CA ARG A 351 -3.56 -22.87 -9.55
C ARG A 351 -2.36 -23.55 -10.17
N LEU A 352 -1.86 -23.04 -11.30
CA LEU A 352 -0.65 -23.55 -11.94
C LEU A 352 0.55 -23.55 -10.97
N MET A 353 0.73 -22.47 -10.20
CA MET A 353 1.81 -22.41 -9.20
C MET A 353 1.62 -23.42 -8.06
N LEU A 354 0.38 -23.70 -7.65
CA LEU A 354 0.05 -24.71 -6.65
C LEU A 354 0.31 -26.14 -7.16
N ASP A 355 -0.06 -26.41 -8.41
CA ASP A 355 0.11 -27.73 -9.04
C ASP A 355 1.60 -28.08 -9.20
N ASP A 356 2.43 -27.08 -9.50
CA ASP A 356 3.89 -27.17 -9.59
C ASP A 356 4.59 -27.34 -8.22
N ILE A 357 3.86 -27.32 -7.09
CA ILE A 357 4.45 -27.61 -5.77
C ILE A 357 4.70 -29.12 -5.66
N ASP A 358 5.96 -29.47 -5.41
CA ASP A 358 6.37 -30.86 -5.18
C ASP A 358 5.53 -31.49 -4.07
N THR A 359 5.08 -32.72 -4.33
CA THR A 359 4.18 -33.50 -3.48
C THR A 359 4.63 -33.55 -2.01
N VAL A 360 5.95 -33.67 -1.77
CA VAL A 360 6.54 -33.72 -0.43
C VAL A 360 6.33 -32.43 0.37
N TYR A 361 6.13 -31.29 -0.29
CA TYR A 361 5.94 -29.99 0.33
C TYR A 361 4.48 -29.54 0.44
N ARG A 362 3.55 -30.21 -0.25
CA ARG A 362 2.13 -29.77 -0.34
C ARG A 362 1.48 -29.61 1.03
N ARG A 363 1.61 -30.59 1.92
CA ARG A 363 1.04 -30.55 3.27
C ARG A 363 1.59 -29.38 4.10
N ARG A 364 2.90 -29.16 4.08
CA ARG A 364 3.54 -28.03 4.80
C ARG A 364 3.11 -26.69 4.23
N THR A 365 3.09 -26.57 2.90
CA THR A 365 2.68 -25.34 2.21
C THR A 365 1.20 -25.01 2.46
N ALA A 366 0.33 -26.03 2.50
CA ALA A 366 -1.08 -25.86 2.86
C ALA A 366 -1.25 -25.28 4.27
N LYS A 367 -0.51 -25.78 5.26
CA LYS A 367 -0.50 -25.22 6.62
C LYS A 367 -0.09 -23.75 6.62
N VAL A 368 0.96 -23.39 5.86
CA VAL A 368 1.40 -21.99 5.73
C VAL A 368 0.28 -21.11 5.18
N PHE A 369 -0.33 -21.50 4.06
CA PHE A 369 -1.40 -20.71 3.45
C PHE A 369 -2.63 -20.61 4.35
N GLN A 370 -3.05 -21.70 4.99
CA GLN A 370 -4.17 -21.67 5.95
C GLN A 370 -3.87 -20.72 7.11
N SER A 371 -2.69 -20.79 7.71
CA SER A 371 -2.32 -19.88 8.81
C SER A 371 -2.35 -18.42 8.36
N LEU A 372 -1.81 -18.09 7.18
CA LEU A 372 -1.85 -16.73 6.65
C LEU A 372 -3.28 -16.25 6.36
N VAL A 373 -4.16 -17.13 5.87
CA VAL A 373 -5.57 -16.80 5.64
C VAL A 373 -6.28 -16.52 6.95
N HIS A 374 -6.12 -17.39 7.95
CA HIS A 374 -6.77 -17.26 9.25
C HIS A 374 -6.25 -16.06 10.05
N ALA A 375 -4.94 -15.80 10.01
CA ALA A 375 -4.34 -14.69 10.73
C ALA A 375 -4.70 -13.32 10.14
N GLU A 376 -5.11 -13.27 8.87
CA GLU A 376 -5.41 -12.04 8.11
C GLU A 376 -4.32 -10.95 8.23
N SER A 377 -3.08 -11.39 8.42
CA SER A 377 -1.92 -10.55 8.71
C SER A 377 -0.62 -11.29 8.38
N SER A 378 0.52 -10.59 8.47
CA SER A 378 1.82 -11.24 8.36
C SER A 378 2.13 -12.05 9.63
N LEU A 379 2.80 -13.19 9.48
CA LEU A 379 3.18 -14.06 10.60
C LEU A 379 4.72 -14.15 10.72
N PRO A 380 5.29 -14.21 11.93
CA PRO A 380 6.71 -14.47 12.10
C PRO A 380 7.14 -15.77 11.43
N VAL A 381 8.26 -15.75 10.71
CA VAL A 381 8.81 -16.94 10.04
C VAL A 381 9.10 -18.06 11.04
N LEU A 382 9.51 -17.70 12.26
CA LEU A 382 9.79 -18.64 13.34
C LEU A 382 8.58 -19.52 13.72
N LEU A 383 7.35 -19.03 13.52
CA LEU A 383 6.13 -19.82 13.78
C LEU A 383 6.14 -21.14 13.01
N PHE A 384 6.58 -21.11 11.74
CA PHE A 384 6.62 -22.28 10.88
C PHE A 384 7.76 -23.24 11.21
N TYR A 385 8.72 -22.83 12.03
CA TYR A 385 9.67 -23.77 12.64
C TYR A 385 9.02 -24.56 13.77
N PHE A 386 8.22 -23.91 14.63
CA PHE A 386 7.50 -24.62 15.69
C PHE A 386 6.44 -25.58 15.15
N PHE A 387 5.81 -25.26 14.01
CA PHE A 387 4.90 -26.21 13.34
C PHE A 387 5.58 -27.50 12.90
N ASP A 388 6.82 -27.42 12.44
CA ASP A 388 7.58 -28.61 12.04
C ASP A 388 8.02 -29.44 13.26
N LEU A 389 8.33 -28.76 14.38
CA LEU A 389 8.61 -29.44 15.65
C LEU A 389 7.40 -30.18 16.18
N GLU A 390 6.23 -29.53 16.21
CA GLU A 390 4.96 -30.12 16.62
C GLU A 390 4.60 -31.34 15.75
N GLU A 391 4.82 -31.26 14.44
CA GLU A 391 4.57 -32.39 13.53
C GLU A 391 5.54 -33.56 13.76
N SER A 392 6.76 -33.29 14.24
CA SER A 392 7.77 -34.32 14.51
C SER A 392 7.64 -34.91 15.92
N ASN A 393 7.27 -34.09 16.90
CA ASN A 393 7.02 -34.46 18.28
C ASN A 393 5.91 -33.56 18.87
N PRO A 394 4.66 -34.06 19.04
CA PRO A 394 3.58 -33.29 19.65
C PRO A 394 3.85 -32.86 21.09
N ASN A 395 4.77 -33.54 21.79
CA ASN A 395 5.18 -33.19 23.14
C ASN A 395 6.45 -32.32 23.17
N TYR A 396 6.95 -31.80 22.05
CA TYR A 396 8.23 -31.08 22.02
C TYR A 396 8.29 -29.96 23.05
N ALA A 397 7.19 -29.23 23.23
CA ALA A 397 7.13 -28.12 24.17
C ALA A 397 7.15 -28.58 25.65
N LEU A 398 6.67 -29.80 25.92
CA LEU A 398 6.69 -30.43 27.25
C LEU A 398 8.03 -31.09 27.57
N ASP A 399 8.69 -31.64 26.54
CA ASP A 399 9.96 -32.36 26.67
C ASP A 399 11.17 -31.40 26.67
N THR A 400 11.01 -30.19 26.12
CA THR A 400 12.10 -29.22 25.99
C THR A 400 12.39 -28.53 27.33
N SER A 401 13.67 -28.50 27.71
CA SER A 401 14.11 -27.73 28.87
C SER A 401 13.82 -26.23 28.70
N LEU A 402 13.25 -25.61 29.73
CA LEU A 402 12.88 -24.19 29.77
C LEU A 402 14.13 -23.28 29.75
N THR A 403 14.72 -23.13 28.57
CA THR A 403 15.87 -22.27 28.32
C THR A 403 15.51 -21.21 27.28
N PRO A 404 15.77 -19.92 27.54
CA PRO A 404 15.51 -18.88 26.56
C PRO A 404 16.35 -19.11 25.30
N MET A 405 15.70 -19.22 24.14
CA MET A 405 16.40 -19.26 22.86
C MET A 405 16.96 -17.87 22.59
N ARG A 406 18.28 -17.78 22.42
CA ARG A 406 18.98 -16.51 22.16
C ARG A 406 19.03 -16.21 20.66
N ASP A 407 19.19 -14.95 20.30
CA ASP A 407 19.23 -14.49 18.90
C ASP A 407 20.23 -15.26 18.03
N PHE A 408 21.43 -15.56 18.54
CA PHE A 408 22.45 -16.29 17.77
C PHE A 408 22.04 -17.73 17.44
N GLN A 409 21.10 -18.33 18.20
CA GLN A 409 20.54 -19.65 17.95
C GLN A 409 19.35 -19.57 16.98
N ALA A 410 18.52 -18.54 17.14
CA ALA A 410 17.29 -18.37 16.37
C ALA A 410 17.54 -17.87 14.94
N LEU A 411 18.46 -16.93 14.75
CA LEU A 411 18.70 -16.31 13.44
C LEU A 411 19.09 -17.33 12.35
N PRO A 412 19.96 -18.33 12.61
CA PRO A 412 20.18 -19.42 11.67
C PRO A 412 18.91 -20.22 11.33
N ILE A 413 18.08 -20.53 12.33
CA ILE A 413 16.81 -21.26 12.15
C ILE A 413 15.86 -20.46 11.26
N VAL A 414 15.69 -19.17 11.55
CA VAL A 414 14.85 -18.25 10.77
C VAL A 414 15.34 -18.15 9.32
N ARG A 415 16.65 -18.06 9.10
CA ARG A 415 17.22 -18.03 7.74
C ARG A 415 16.92 -19.31 6.96
N VAL A 416 17.13 -20.48 7.57
CA VAL A 416 16.82 -21.77 6.92
C VAL A 416 15.32 -21.87 6.63
N LYS A 417 14.47 -21.51 7.60
CA LYS A 417 13.02 -21.54 7.44
C LYS A 417 12.55 -20.60 6.34
N ARG A 418 13.12 -19.39 6.26
CA ARG A 418 12.86 -18.43 5.19
C ARG A 418 13.18 -19.02 3.81
N THR A 419 14.34 -19.65 3.65
CA THR A 419 14.72 -20.32 2.40
C THR A 419 13.73 -21.43 2.03
N GLN A 420 13.31 -22.24 3.00
CA GLN A 420 12.29 -23.28 2.78
C GLN A 420 10.96 -22.68 2.31
N LEU A 421 10.48 -21.63 2.98
CA LEU A 421 9.23 -20.96 2.61
C LEU A 421 9.31 -20.33 1.21
N ILE A 422 10.46 -19.76 0.82
CA ILE A 422 10.68 -19.25 -0.54
C ILE A 422 10.56 -20.40 -1.56
N ALA A 423 11.21 -21.52 -1.31
CA ALA A 423 11.19 -22.66 -2.23
C ALA A 423 9.80 -23.31 -2.33
N GLN A 424 9.07 -23.39 -1.22
CA GLN A 424 7.79 -24.11 -1.11
C GLN A 424 6.60 -23.26 -1.55
N CYS A 425 6.57 -21.99 -1.12
CA CYS A 425 5.45 -21.08 -1.39
C CYS A 425 5.66 -20.22 -2.65
N LYS A 426 6.87 -20.20 -3.23
CA LYS A 426 7.22 -19.51 -4.47
C LYS A 426 6.77 -18.04 -4.48
N ASP A 427 6.26 -17.56 -5.61
CA ASP A 427 5.79 -16.18 -5.80
C ASP A 427 4.37 -15.94 -5.23
N LEU A 428 3.86 -16.79 -4.34
CA LEU A 428 2.59 -16.56 -3.63
C LEU A 428 2.77 -15.81 -2.30
N VAL A 429 4.00 -15.74 -1.78
CA VAL A 429 4.32 -15.07 -0.51
C VAL A 429 5.37 -13.98 -0.69
N LYS A 430 5.39 -13.03 0.24
CA LYS A 430 6.45 -12.04 0.41
C LYS A 430 6.94 -12.04 1.85
N PHE A 431 8.15 -11.53 2.02
CA PHE A 431 8.79 -11.41 3.33
C PHE A 431 9.01 -9.94 3.67
N SER A 432 8.73 -9.59 4.92
CA SER A 432 8.98 -8.26 5.49
C SER A 432 9.83 -8.39 6.76
N CYS A 433 10.36 -7.25 7.21
CA CYS A 433 11.10 -7.16 8.47
C CYS A 433 10.41 -6.11 9.34
N ASP A 434 9.94 -6.52 10.52
CA ASP A 434 9.44 -5.62 11.54
C ASP A 434 10.56 -5.27 12.51
N VAL A 435 11.09 -4.05 12.40
CA VAL A 435 12.25 -3.59 13.18
C VAL A 435 11.92 -3.35 14.66
N HIS A 436 10.65 -3.36 15.03
CA HIS A 436 10.20 -3.15 16.41
C HIS A 436 10.05 -4.46 17.18
N GLU A 437 9.99 -5.58 16.47
CA GLU A 437 9.93 -6.91 17.05
C GLU A 437 11.32 -7.42 17.46
N PRO A 438 11.43 -8.30 18.47
CA PRO A 438 12.67 -8.98 18.79
C PRO A 438 13.27 -9.67 17.56
N ALA A 439 14.60 -9.83 17.52
CA ALA A 439 15.30 -10.32 16.33
C ALA A 439 14.79 -11.69 15.83
N MET A 440 14.21 -12.48 16.72
CA MET A 440 13.61 -13.79 16.45
C MET A 440 12.24 -13.71 15.75
N LEU A 441 11.50 -12.62 15.94
CA LEU A 441 10.13 -12.40 15.43
C LEU A 441 10.07 -11.37 14.30
N ARG A 442 11.16 -10.61 14.08
CA ARG A 442 11.23 -9.54 13.09
C ARG A 442 10.99 -10.01 11.66
N ASP A 443 11.47 -11.19 11.29
CA ASP A 443 11.32 -11.72 9.92
C ASP A 443 9.93 -12.31 9.78
N ARG A 444 9.10 -11.71 8.93
CA ARG A 444 7.68 -12.06 8.78
C ARG A 444 7.38 -12.48 7.34
N VAL A 445 6.37 -13.32 7.19
CA VAL A 445 5.84 -13.78 5.90
C VAL A 445 4.37 -13.41 5.77
N SER A 446 3.95 -13.03 4.57
CA SER A 446 2.57 -12.71 4.20
C SER A 446 2.32 -13.08 2.74
N PHE A 447 1.07 -13.03 2.29
CA PHE A 447 0.77 -13.17 0.87
C PHE A 447 1.43 -12.07 0.04
N LEU A 448 1.95 -12.43 -1.14
CA LEU A 448 2.61 -11.47 -2.05
C LEU A 448 1.69 -10.29 -2.36
N HIS A 449 0.42 -10.58 -2.60
CA HIS A 449 -0.60 -9.60 -2.93
C HIS A 449 -1.95 -10.01 -2.33
N ARG A 450 -2.83 -9.05 -2.02
CA ARG A 450 -4.18 -9.30 -1.50
C ARG A 450 -4.97 -10.27 -2.38
N THR A 451 -4.85 -10.19 -3.70
CA THR A 451 -5.51 -11.11 -4.64
C THR A 451 -5.19 -12.58 -4.35
N VAL A 452 -3.98 -12.88 -3.88
CA VAL A 452 -3.60 -14.25 -3.49
C VAL A 452 -4.37 -14.67 -2.23
N SER A 453 -4.48 -13.78 -1.23
CA SER A 453 -5.29 -14.04 -0.04
C SER A 453 -6.77 -14.22 -0.39
N ASP A 454 -7.32 -13.37 -1.27
CA ASP A 454 -8.71 -13.47 -1.74
C ASP A 454 -8.97 -14.81 -2.45
N PHE A 455 -8.01 -15.26 -3.28
CA PHE A 455 -8.07 -16.57 -3.94
C PHE A 455 -8.16 -17.70 -2.92
N PHE A 456 -7.24 -17.73 -1.95
CA PHE A 456 -7.28 -18.75 -0.92
C PHE A 456 -8.54 -18.66 -0.05
N ARG A 457 -9.10 -17.48 0.23
CA ARG A 457 -10.36 -17.37 1.00
C ARG A 457 -11.57 -17.95 0.28
N LYS A 458 -11.63 -17.81 -1.05
CA LYS A 458 -12.72 -18.35 -1.87
C LYS A 458 -12.56 -19.86 -2.07
N ASP A 459 -11.34 -20.33 -2.33
CA ASP A 459 -11.05 -21.71 -2.71
C ASP A 459 -10.59 -22.60 -1.54
N LEU A 460 -10.38 -22.06 -0.32
CA LEU A 460 -9.81 -22.78 0.83
C LEU A 460 -10.57 -24.07 1.15
N MET A 461 -11.89 -24.05 0.97
CA MET A 461 -12.76 -25.11 1.47
C MET A 461 -12.75 -26.35 0.57
N ASP A 462 -12.52 -26.19 -0.74
CA ASP A 462 -12.83 -27.26 -1.69
C ASP A 462 -11.61 -27.95 -2.31
N LYS A 463 -10.37 -27.43 -2.21
CA LYS A 463 -9.24 -27.98 -3.00
C LYS A 463 -7.92 -28.26 -2.27
N LEU A 464 -7.58 -27.55 -1.19
CA LEU A 464 -6.34 -27.83 -0.44
C LEU A 464 -6.42 -29.11 0.41
N LEU A 465 -7.62 -29.69 0.55
CA LEU A 465 -7.91 -30.85 1.41
C LEU A 465 -7.94 -32.21 0.66
N TRP A 466 -7.87 -32.27 -0.67
CA TRP A 466 -8.11 -33.53 -1.41
C TRP A 466 -6.88 -34.39 -1.72
N HIS A 467 -5.72 -34.10 -1.13
CA HIS A 467 -4.56 -34.99 -1.23
C HIS A 467 -3.93 -35.33 0.13
N THR A 468 -4.67 -35.17 1.23
CA THR A 468 -4.34 -35.86 2.49
C THR A 468 -4.79 -37.30 2.47
#